data_AF-A0A3P8JH14-F1
#
_entry.id   AF-A0A3P8JH14-F1
#
_cell.length_a   1.000
_cell.length_b   1.000
_cell.length_c   1.000
_cell.angle_alpha   90.00
_cell.angle_beta   90.00
_cell.angle_gamma   90.00
#
_symmetry.space_group_name_H-M   'P 1'
#
loop_
_entity.id
_entity.type
_entity.pdbx_description
1 polymer ?
#
loop_
_entity_poly.entity_id
_entity_poly.type
_entity_poly.pdbx_seq_one_letter_code
_entity_poly.pdbx_strand_id
1 'polypeptide(L)'
;MKSENFDTYLLPTIQDMPHIDIIAVENHDRAGPLGAKVIGEPVLELGAAALNNAVCFALEKRNRQLPLTLERVRLGYNLKKPERQSELMAEGAEHKQVLRLNTLRMATPKNLDEALRMLARENSQPIAGGTDVLVQARLKTDEVELVNIAGLQELRQIEELNDELIIGSGVCFTDLVRHPQIKARYPLLVTACKTIGSLQLRNQATRRREYR
;
A
#
# COMPACT_ATOMS: atom_id res chain seq x y z
N MET A 1 6.90 12.90 26.85
CA MET A 1 6.14 12.09 27.82
C MET A 1 6.88 10.76 27.94
N LYS A 2 7.54 10.49 29.08
CA LYS A 2 8.13 9.17 29.37
C LYS A 2 7.12 8.45 30.26
N SER A 3 6.40 7.48 29.72
CA SER A 3 5.68 6.51 30.55
C SER A 3 6.51 5.24 30.61
N GLU A 4 6.61 4.64 31.79
CA GLU A 4 7.30 3.37 32.01
C GLU A 4 6.36 2.17 31.73
N ASN A 5 5.07 2.43 31.54
CA ASN A 5 4.01 1.45 31.36
C ASN A 5 2.82 2.02 30.54
N PHE A 6 1.90 1.16 30.07
CA PHE A 6 0.83 1.51 29.13
C PHE A 6 -0.49 1.99 29.78
N ASP A 7 -0.60 1.88 31.10
CA ASP A 7 -1.75 2.30 31.91
C ASP A 7 -1.96 3.82 31.94
N THR A 8 -0.92 4.59 31.59
CA THR A 8 -1.00 6.04 31.37
C THR A 8 -1.04 6.43 29.90
N TYR A 9 -1.06 5.45 28.98
CA TYR A 9 -1.12 5.70 27.54
C TYR A 9 -2.53 6.12 27.15
N LEU A 10 -2.68 7.39 26.76
CA LEU A 10 -3.95 7.90 26.28
C LEU A 10 -4.31 7.23 24.95
N LEU A 11 -5.41 6.49 24.92
CA LEU A 11 -6.00 6.01 23.68
C LEU A 11 -6.71 7.18 23.01
N PRO A 12 -6.33 7.58 21.78
CA PRO A 12 -7.00 8.65 21.08
C PRO A 12 -8.47 8.29 20.84
N THR A 13 -9.34 9.20 21.23
CA THR A 13 -10.78 9.14 21.08
C THR A 13 -11.22 9.87 19.81
N ILE A 14 -12.51 9.80 19.47
CA ILE A 14 -13.05 10.57 18.34
C ILE A 14 -12.87 12.08 18.51
N GLN A 15 -12.76 12.58 19.75
CA GLN A 15 -12.52 14.00 20.03
C GLN A 15 -11.06 14.42 19.78
N ASP A 16 -10.13 13.46 19.74
CA ASP A 16 -8.71 13.70 19.45
C ASP A 16 -8.42 13.71 17.94
N MET A 17 -9.42 13.44 17.11
CA MET A 17 -9.29 13.49 15.66
C MET A 17 -9.14 14.96 15.22
N PRO A 18 -8.11 15.32 14.45
CA PRO A 18 -8.02 16.66 13.88
C PRO A 18 -9.22 16.94 12.97
N HIS A 19 -9.49 18.23 12.72
CA HIS A 19 -10.53 18.63 11.78
C HIS A 19 -10.29 18.01 10.39
N ILE A 20 -11.26 17.26 9.88
CA ILE A 20 -11.21 16.63 8.55
C ILE A 20 -12.24 17.30 7.66
N ASP A 21 -11.77 18.05 6.67
CA ASP A 21 -12.61 18.59 5.61
C ASP A 21 -12.94 17.49 4.59
N ILE A 22 -14.21 17.11 4.51
CA ILE A 22 -14.68 16.08 3.58
C ILE A 22 -15.22 16.78 2.32
N ILE A 23 -14.43 16.75 1.25
CA ILE A 23 -14.88 17.15 -0.09
C ILE A 23 -15.36 15.90 -0.80
N ALA A 24 -16.68 15.67 -0.80
CA ALA A 24 -17.27 14.58 -1.55
C ALA A 24 -17.31 14.94 -3.04
N VAL A 25 -16.54 14.23 -3.86
CA VAL A 25 -16.59 14.34 -5.32
C VAL A 25 -17.49 13.22 -5.84
N GLU A 26 -18.57 13.59 -6.50
CA GLU A 26 -19.47 12.62 -7.13
C GLU A 26 -18.72 11.87 -8.23
N ASN A 27 -18.65 10.55 -8.11
CA ASN A 27 -18.06 9.68 -9.10
C ASN A 27 -18.97 8.47 -9.28
N HIS A 28 -19.64 8.41 -10.43
CA HIS A 28 -20.59 7.35 -10.74
C HIS A 28 -19.87 6.02 -10.94
N ASP A 29 -20.29 5.00 -10.20
CA ASP A 29 -19.81 3.63 -10.38
C ASP A 29 -20.83 2.81 -11.17
N ARG A 30 -20.50 2.43 -12.41
CA ARG A 30 -21.37 1.60 -13.26
C ARG A 30 -21.64 0.21 -12.66
N ALA A 31 -20.76 -0.28 -11.78
CA ALA A 31 -20.91 -1.57 -11.12
C ALA A 31 -21.67 -1.45 -9.77
N GLY A 32 -21.88 -0.24 -9.28
CA GLY A 32 -22.59 0.02 -8.02
C GLY A 32 -24.11 0.06 -8.19
N PRO A 33 -24.90 -0.51 -7.26
CA PRO A 33 -26.35 -0.35 -7.30
C PRO A 33 -26.69 1.14 -7.25
N LEU A 34 -27.54 1.59 -8.18
CA LEU A 34 -27.94 3.00 -8.35
C LEU A 34 -26.77 3.96 -8.66
N GLY A 35 -25.64 3.47 -9.15
CA GLY A 35 -24.47 4.31 -9.42
C GLY A 35 -23.67 4.70 -8.17
N ALA A 36 -24.04 4.17 -7.01
CA ALA A 36 -23.41 4.47 -5.74
C ALA A 36 -22.10 3.70 -5.56
N LYS A 37 -21.08 4.39 -5.05
CA LYS A 37 -19.80 3.80 -4.67
C LYS A 37 -19.66 3.79 -3.15
N VAL A 38 -19.35 2.63 -2.57
CA VAL A 38 -19.10 2.54 -1.13
C VAL A 38 -17.73 3.17 -0.82
N ILE A 39 -17.72 4.12 0.11
CA ILE A 39 -16.49 4.60 0.75
C ILE A 39 -16.34 3.87 2.09
N GLY A 40 -15.45 2.88 2.13
CA GLY A 40 -15.19 2.09 3.34
C GLY A 40 -13.95 2.59 4.07
N GLU A 41 -14.08 2.81 5.39
CA GLU A 41 -12.99 2.80 6.37
C GLU A 41 -11.73 3.64 6.11
N PRO A 42 -11.79 4.87 5.54
CA PRO A 42 -10.58 5.64 5.21
C PRO A 42 -9.68 5.95 6.44
N VAL A 43 -10.24 5.92 7.65
CA VAL A 43 -9.53 6.18 8.91
C VAL A 43 -9.06 4.89 9.60
N LEU A 44 -9.76 3.77 9.42
CA LEU A 44 -9.49 2.50 10.12
C LEU A 44 -8.32 1.72 9.50
N GLU A 45 -8.08 1.84 8.19
CA GLU A 45 -6.95 1.17 7.52
C GLU A 45 -5.56 1.64 7.98
N LEU A 46 -5.49 2.81 8.64
CA LEU A 46 -4.23 3.46 9.00
C LEU A 46 -3.64 2.91 10.30
N GLY A 47 -4.46 2.35 11.19
CA GLY A 47 -4.01 1.91 12.52
C GLY A 47 -2.94 0.83 12.46
N ALA A 48 -3.17 -0.22 11.66
CA ALA A 48 -2.22 -1.33 11.52
C ALA A 48 -0.90 -0.88 10.86
N ALA A 49 -0.97 -0.01 9.85
CA ALA A 49 0.21 0.53 9.19
C ALA A 49 1.02 1.44 10.12
N ALA A 50 0.35 2.31 10.88
CA ALA A 50 0.98 3.18 11.88
C ALA A 50 1.66 2.36 12.98
N LEU A 51 0.98 1.35 13.53
CA LEU A 51 1.55 0.45 14.53
C LEU A 51 2.79 -0.28 13.99
N ASN A 52 2.70 -0.85 12.78
CA ASN A 52 3.85 -1.53 12.16
C ASN A 52 5.02 -0.58 11.92
N ASN A 53 4.76 0.67 11.50
CA ASN A 53 5.80 1.68 11.31
C ASN A 53 6.46 2.08 12.64
N ALA A 54 5.68 2.25 13.70
CA ALA A 54 6.19 2.57 15.04
C ALA A 54 7.10 1.44 15.56
N VAL A 55 6.66 0.19 15.42
CA VAL A 55 7.49 -0.99 15.78
C VAL A 55 8.75 -1.07 14.93
N CYS A 56 8.65 -0.85 13.60
CA CYS A 56 9.82 -0.84 12.73
C CYS A 56 10.83 0.26 13.07
N PHE A 57 10.33 1.44 13.48
CA PHE A 57 11.15 2.55 13.91
C PHE A 57 11.88 2.23 15.22
N ALA A 58 11.16 1.68 16.20
CA ALA A 58 11.74 1.32 17.51
C ALA A 58 12.79 0.20 17.41
N LEU A 59 12.66 -0.70 16.44
CA LEU A 59 13.56 -1.85 16.25
C LEU A 59 14.62 -1.65 15.16
N GLU A 60 14.57 -0.52 14.46
CA GLU A 60 15.38 -0.26 13.25
C GLU A 60 15.32 -1.39 12.20
N LYS A 61 14.23 -2.16 12.21
CA LYS A 61 14.05 -3.34 11.37
C LYS A 61 12.69 -3.29 10.67
N ARG A 62 12.68 -3.53 9.36
CA ARG A 62 11.44 -3.58 8.58
C ARG A 62 10.69 -4.90 8.82
N ASN A 63 9.41 -4.80 9.13
CA ASN A 63 8.48 -5.92 9.14
C ASN A 63 7.48 -5.80 7.96
N ARG A 64 7.33 -6.91 7.23
CA ARG A 64 6.46 -7.03 6.05
C ARG A 64 5.42 -8.14 6.17
N GLN A 65 5.30 -8.74 7.35
CA GLN A 65 4.39 -9.85 7.57
C GLN A 65 3.52 -9.57 8.79
N LEU A 66 2.21 -9.75 8.60
CA LEU A 66 1.21 -9.61 9.64
C LEU A 66 0.62 -10.99 9.96
N PRO A 67 0.09 -11.19 11.18
CA PRO A 67 0.04 -10.25 12.31
C PRO A 67 1.41 -10.05 13.00
N LEU A 68 1.56 -8.92 13.71
CA LEU A 68 2.73 -8.57 14.54
C LEU A 68 2.70 -9.31 15.88
N THR A 69 2.89 -10.63 15.88
CA THR A 69 3.00 -11.39 17.13
C THR A 69 4.33 -11.11 17.83
N LEU A 70 4.42 -11.41 19.14
CA LEU A 70 5.65 -11.23 19.90
C LEU A 70 6.82 -12.01 19.28
N GLU A 71 6.58 -13.24 18.85
CA GLU A 71 7.57 -14.09 18.18
C GLU A 71 8.00 -13.44 16.86
N ARG A 72 7.05 -12.90 16.09
CA ARG A 72 7.38 -12.23 14.83
C ARG A 72 8.30 -11.04 15.05
N VAL A 73 7.98 -10.23 16.06
CA VAL A 73 8.70 -9.01 16.39
C VAL A 73 10.08 -9.33 16.96
N ARG A 74 10.18 -10.31 17.85
CA ARG A 74 11.42 -10.67 18.55
C ARG A 74 12.34 -11.58 17.74
N LEU A 75 11.79 -12.59 17.08
CA LEU A 75 12.54 -13.66 16.40
C LEU A 75 12.57 -13.48 14.87
N GLY A 76 11.63 -12.70 14.30
CA GLY A 76 11.48 -12.53 12.86
C GLY A 76 10.66 -13.61 12.16
N TYR A 77 10.15 -14.61 12.89
CA TYR A 77 9.29 -15.68 12.40
C TYR A 77 8.29 -16.11 13.48
N ASN A 78 7.20 -16.76 13.06
CA ASN A 78 6.17 -17.22 14.00
C ASN A 78 6.47 -18.66 14.43
N LEU A 79 6.35 -18.96 15.73
CA LEU A 79 6.53 -20.33 16.25
C LEU A 79 5.34 -21.24 15.90
N LYS A 80 4.16 -20.66 15.67
CA LYS A 80 2.95 -21.33 15.19
C LYS A 80 2.32 -20.54 14.05
N LYS A 81 1.54 -21.21 13.21
CA LYS A 81 0.73 -20.53 12.19
C LYS A 81 -0.28 -19.62 12.91
N PRO A 82 -0.33 -18.31 12.62
CA PRO A 82 -1.32 -17.43 13.22
C PRO A 82 -2.70 -17.81 12.70
N GLU A 83 -3.57 -18.25 13.60
CA GLU A 83 -4.97 -18.52 13.29
C GLU A 83 -5.72 -17.20 13.11
N ARG A 84 -6.57 -17.13 12.08
CA ARG A 84 -7.38 -15.94 11.84
C ARG A 84 -8.60 -15.97 12.75
N GLN A 85 -9.05 -14.80 13.20
CA GLN A 85 -10.30 -14.70 13.97
C GLN A 85 -11.51 -15.30 13.21
N SER A 86 -11.50 -15.25 11.88
CA SER A 86 -12.48 -15.93 11.03
C SER A 86 -12.40 -17.46 11.07
N GLU A 87 -11.24 -18.03 11.33
CA GLU A 87 -11.03 -19.49 11.50
C GLU A 87 -11.49 -19.94 12.90
N LEU A 88 -11.35 -19.07 13.91
CA LEU A 88 -11.85 -19.27 15.27
C LEU A 88 -13.38 -19.12 15.39
N MET A 89 -13.99 -18.25 14.58
CA MET A 89 -15.44 -17.99 14.56
C MET A 89 -16.22 -18.98 13.66
N ALA A 90 -15.55 -19.98 13.07
CA ALA A 90 -16.13 -20.89 12.09
C ALA A 90 -16.84 -22.12 12.70
N GLU A 91 -17.04 -22.17 14.01
CA GLU A 91 -17.94 -23.15 14.62
C GLU A 91 -19.40 -22.69 14.49
N GLY A 92 -20.01 -22.93 13.32
CA GLY A 92 -21.48 -23.05 13.23
C GLY A 92 -22.28 -22.09 12.35
N ALA A 93 -21.69 -21.28 11.48
CA ALA A 93 -22.46 -20.42 10.56
C ALA A 93 -22.24 -20.80 9.08
N GLU A 94 -23.33 -20.93 8.31
CA GLU A 94 -23.30 -21.21 6.88
C GLU A 94 -22.35 -20.25 6.14
N HIS A 95 -21.46 -20.84 5.36
CA HIS A 95 -20.36 -20.13 4.71
C HIS A 95 -20.87 -19.10 3.69
N LYS A 96 -20.89 -17.83 4.08
CA LYS A 96 -20.89 -16.73 3.10
C LYS A 96 -19.57 -16.85 2.31
N GLN A 97 -19.64 -17.27 1.06
CA GLN A 97 -18.48 -17.45 0.19
C GLN A 97 -17.85 -16.09 -0.11
N VAL A 98 -16.93 -15.65 0.74
CA VAL A 98 -16.07 -14.50 0.43
C VAL A 98 -15.02 -15.00 -0.56
N LEU A 99 -15.01 -14.44 -1.78
CA LEU A 99 -13.98 -14.72 -2.79
C LEU A 99 -12.59 -14.49 -2.16
N ARG A 100 -11.85 -15.58 -1.97
CA ARG A 100 -10.58 -15.58 -1.23
C ARG A 100 -9.43 -15.23 -2.16
N LEU A 101 -8.53 -14.35 -1.70
CA LEU A 101 -7.18 -14.21 -2.27
C LEU A 101 -6.30 -15.38 -1.81
N ASN A 102 -6.66 -16.60 -2.18
CA ASN A 102 -5.93 -17.80 -1.75
C ASN A 102 -4.85 -18.23 -2.74
N THR A 103 -4.74 -17.54 -3.88
CA THR A 103 -3.94 -17.97 -5.03
C THR A 103 -3.00 -16.84 -5.49
N LEU A 104 -2.35 -16.15 -4.54
CA LEU A 104 -1.34 -15.14 -4.84
C LEU A 104 0.06 -15.70 -4.60
N ARG A 105 0.89 -15.75 -5.65
CA ARG A 105 2.35 -15.94 -5.51
C ARG A 105 3.02 -14.60 -5.71
N MET A 106 3.99 -14.27 -4.86
CA MET A 106 4.75 -13.03 -4.98
C MET A 106 6.25 -13.33 -5.08
N ALA A 107 6.88 -12.84 -6.13
CA ALA A 107 8.33 -12.80 -6.30
C ALA A 107 8.86 -11.38 -6.04
N THR A 108 10.04 -11.25 -5.44
CA THR A 108 10.69 -9.94 -5.21
C THR A 108 12.08 -9.95 -5.87
N PRO A 109 12.20 -9.46 -7.12
CA PRO A 109 13.47 -9.42 -7.84
C PRO A 109 14.45 -8.43 -7.20
N LYS A 110 15.75 -8.65 -7.38
CA LYS A 110 16.82 -7.79 -6.86
C LYS A 110 17.22 -6.67 -7.82
N ASN A 111 16.96 -6.84 -9.11
CA ASN A 111 17.31 -5.89 -10.17
C ASN A 111 16.26 -5.88 -11.27
N LEU A 112 16.35 -4.87 -12.14
CA LEU A 112 15.42 -4.69 -13.26
C LEU A 112 15.42 -5.88 -14.24
N ASP A 113 16.58 -6.45 -14.54
CA ASP A 113 16.69 -7.58 -15.49
C ASP A 113 15.96 -8.84 -14.99
N GLU A 114 16.10 -9.16 -13.71
CA GLU A 114 15.38 -10.25 -13.06
C GLU A 114 13.88 -9.99 -13.06
N ALA A 115 13.46 -8.76 -12.78
CA ALA A 115 12.07 -8.37 -12.83
C ALA A 115 11.48 -8.56 -14.24
N LEU A 116 12.19 -8.13 -15.28
CA LEU A 116 11.78 -8.30 -16.68
C LEU A 116 11.70 -9.78 -17.08
N ARG A 117 12.67 -10.61 -16.68
CA ARG A 117 12.62 -12.06 -16.93
C ARG A 117 11.46 -12.75 -16.24
N MET A 118 11.11 -12.31 -15.02
CA MET A 118 9.93 -12.83 -14.31
C MET A 118 8.64 -12.36 -14.99
N LEU A 119 8.58 -11.11 -15.44
CA LEU A 119 7.43 -10.53 -16.14
C LEU A 119 7.23 -11.08 -17.57
N ALA A 120 8.26 -11.67 -18.16
CA ALA A 120 8.18 -12.33 -19.46
C ALA A 120 7.42 -13.67 -19.41
N ARG A 121 7.12 -14.21 -18.21
CA ARG A 121 6.32 -15.43 -18.03
C ARG A 121 4.83 -15.13 -18.15
N GLU A 122 4.07 -16.07 -18.70
CA GLU A 122 2.60 -15.98 -18.78
C GLU A 122 1.98 -15.83 -17.37
N ASN A 123 0.94 -15.00 -17.25
CA ASN A 123 0.17 -14.72 -16.02
C ASN A 123 0.91 -13.98 -14.88
N SER A 124 2.08 -13.39 -15.15
CA SER A 124 2.76 -12.54 -14.18
C SER A 124 2.33 -11.06 -14.29
N GLN A 125 2.13 -10.40 -13.15
CA GLN A 125 1.74 -8.98 -13.09
C GLN A 125 2.67 -8.19 -12.16
N PRO A 126 3.13 -6.98 -12.55
CA PRO A 126 3.92 -6.15 -11.67
C PRO A 126 3.05 -5.57 -10.54
N ILE A 127 3.58 -5.58 -9.32
CA ILE A 127 2.95 -4.94 -8.16
C ILE A 127 3.94 -3.99 -7.49
N ALA A 128 3.46 -2.78 -7.19
CA ALA A 128 4.20 -1.79 -6.42
C ALA A 128 3.39 -1.35 -5.19
N GLY A 129 2.54 -0.32 -5.34
CA GLY A 129 1.66 0.17 -4.26
C GLY A 129 0.48 -0.74 -3.93
N GLY A 130 0.19 -1.74 -4.78
CA GLY A 130 -0.82 -2.78 -4.56
C GLY A 130 -2.28 -2.31 -4.57
N THR A 131 -2.53 -1.00 -4.61
CA THR A 131 -3.84 -0.38 -4.39
C THR A 131 -4.87 -0.80 -5.44
N ASP A 132 -4.45 -0.94 -6.70
CA ASP A 132 -5.33 -1.38 -7.79
C ASP A 132 -5.22 -2.88 -8.08
N VAL A 133 -4.00 -3.42 -8.05
CA VAL A 133 -3.72 -4.81 -8.46
C VAL A 133 -4.34 -5.82 -7.49
N LEU A 134 -4.35 -5.54 -6.18
CA LEU A 134 -4.96 -6.44 -5.20
C LEU A 134 -6.49 -6.43 -5.25
N VAL A 135 -7.10 -5.32 -5.66
CA VAL A 135 -8.56 -5.24 -5.88
C VAL A 135 -8.94 -6.07 -7.10
N GLN A 136 -8.19 -5.93 -8.20
CA GLN A 136 -8.41 -6.72 -9.41
C GLN A 136 -8.18 -8.22 -9.18
N ALA A 137 -7.18 -8.59 -8.37
CA ALA A 137 -6.94 -9.98 -8.02
C ALA A 137 -8.08 -10.62 -7.21
N ARG A 138 -8.87 -9.84 -6.45
CA ARG A 138 -10.06 -10.35 -5.75
C ARG A 138 -11.21 -10.74 -6.68
N LEU A 139 -11.23 -10.19 -7.89
CA LEU A 139 -12.26 -10.47 -8.90
C LEU A 139 -11.91 -11.71 -9.74
N LYS A 140 -10.70 -12.25 -9.59
CA LYS A 140 -10.22 -13.43 -10.32
C LYS A 140 -10.19 -14.65 -9.41
N THR A 141 -10.44 -15.81 -9.99
CA THR A 141 -10.40 -17.11 -9.27
C THR A 141 -9.09 -17.86 -9.51
N ASP A 142 -8.34 -17.47 -10.54
CA ASP A 142 -7.09 -18.11 -10.96
C ASP A 142 -5.87 -17.67 -10.13
N GLU A 143 -4.78 -18.45 -10.23
CA GLU A 143 -3.49 -18.11 -9.62
C GLU A 143 -2.90 -16.84 -10.28
N VAL A 144 -2.64 -15.82 -9.47
CA VAL A 144 -2.03 -14.57 -9.91
C VAL A 144 -0.59 -14.54 -9.41
N GLU A 145 0.35 -14.57 -10.36
CA GLU A 145 1.76 -14.37 -10.05
C GLU A 145 2.07 -12.87 -10.04
N LEU A 146 2.60 -12.38 -8.92
CA LEU A 146 2.89 -10.98 -8.68
C LEU A 146 4.40 -10.76 -8.59
N VAL A 147 4.92 -9.80 -9.35
CA VAL A 147 6.33 -9.40 -9.31
C VAL A 147 6.44 -8.07 -8.59
N ASN A 148 7.01 -8.06 -7.38
CA ASN A 148 7.16 -6.87 -6.56
C ASN A 148 8.27 -5.96 -7.08
N ILE A 149 7.90 -4.94 -7.85
CA ILE A 149 8.82 -3.96 -8.41
C ILE A 149 9.05 -2.75 -7.49
N ALA A 150 8.34 -2.66 -6.36
CA ALA A 150 8.46 -1.51 -5.45
C ALA A 150 9.89 -1.31 -4.93
N GLY A 151 10.68 -2.38 -4.82
CA GLY A 151 12.03 -2.35 -4.26
C GLY A 151 13.14 -1.97 -5.24
N LEU A 152 12.84 -1.83 -6.54
CA LEU A 152 13.86 -1.58 -7.57
C LEU A 152 14.28 -0.12 -7.55
N GLN A 153 15.56 0.13 -7.28
CA GLN A 153 16.14 1.48 -7.20
C GLN A 153 16.15 2.16 -8.58
N GLU A 154 16.35 1.36 -9.63
CA GLU A 154 16.38 1.78 -11.03
C GLU A 154 15.05 2.43 -11.45
N LEU A 155 13.93 1.99 -10.87
CA LEU A 155 12.62 2.58 -11.15
C LEU A 155 12.34 3.86 -10.36
N ARG A 156 13.16 4.20 -9.37
CA ARG A 156 12.97 5.35 -8.46
C ARG A 156 13.83 6.57 -8.84
N GLN A 157 14.49 6.53 -9.99
CA GLN A 157 15.38 7.59 -10.44
C GLN A 157 14.61 8.77 -11.04
N ILE A 158 15.13 9.97 -10.82
CA ILE A 158 14.73 11.20 -11.49
C ILE A 158 16.00 11.74 -12.14
N GLU A 159 16.03 11.77 -13.47
CA GLU A 159 17.23 12.15 -14.24
C GLU A 159 16.91 13.30 -15.18
N GLU A 160 17.90 14.14 -15.43
CA GLU A 160 17.82 15.24 -16.37
C GLU A 160 18.69 14.91 -17.58
N LEU A 161 18.09 14.87 -18.76
CA LEU A 161 18.77 14.55 -20.00
C LEU A 161 18.33 15.55 -21.07
N ASN A 162 19.28 16.29 -21.65
CA ASN A 162 19.03 17.22 -22.77
C ASN A 162 17.82 18.14 -22.54
N ASP A 163 17.76 18.82 -21.39
CA ASP A 163 16.65 19.68 -20.96
C ASP A 163 15.30 19.00 -20.67
N GLU A 164 15.23 17.67 -20.74
CA GLU A 164 14.07 16.88 -20.36
C GLU A 164 14.26 16.23 -18.99
N LEU A 165 13.18 16.15 -18.22
CA LEU A 165 13.16 15.47 -16.92
C LEU A 165 12.52 14.09 -17.07
N ILE A 166 13.32 13.05 -16.85
CA ILE A 166 12.90 11.65 -16.86
C ILE A 166 12.54 11.26 -15.43
N ILE A 167 11.28 10.81 -15.24
CA ILE A 167 10.77 10.37 -13.94
C ILE A 167 10.52 8.86 -14.01
N GLY A 168 11.21 8.10 -13.16
CA GLY A 168 11.02 6.66 -13.02
C GLY A 168 9.62 6.31 -12.51
N SER A 169 9.10 5.16 -12.95
CA SER A 169 7.73 4.71 -12.60
C SER A 169 7.56 4.35 -11.12
N GLY A 170 8.66 4.03 -10.44
CA GLY A 170 8.72 3.72 -9.01
C GLY A 170 8.82 4.95 -8.11
N VAL A 171 8.92 6.16 -8.66
CA VAL A 171 8.98 7.40 -7.88
C VAL A 171 7.60 7.66 -7.24
N CYS A 172 7.58 7.85 -5.92
CA CYS A 172 6.36 8.18 -5.19
C CYS A 172 6.01 9.66 -5.33
N PHE A 173 4.73 10.01 -5.19
CA PHE A 173 4.26 11.41 -5.24
C PHE A 173 4.97 12.30 -4.20
N THR A 174 5.29 11.74 -3.03
CA THR A 174 6.04 12.46 -1.99
C THR A 174 7.45 12.84 -2.45
N ASP A 175 8.12 12.00 -3.22
CA ASP A 175 9.46 12.27 -3.74
C ASP A 175 9.41 13.36 -4.81
N LEU A 176 8.40 13.31 -5.69
CA LEU A 176 8.15 14.36 -6.69
C LEU A 176 7.89 15.72 -6.06
N VAL A 177 7.05 15.76 -5.02
CA VAL A 177 6.72 17.00 -4.31
C VAL A 177 7.92 17.56 -3.56
N ARG A 178 8.90 16.73 -3.17
CA ARG A 178 10.10 17.17 -2.46
C ARG A 178 11.23 17.60 -3.40
N HIS A 179 11.28 17.08 -4.63
CA HIS A 179 12.38 17.28 -5.56
C HIS A 179 12.58 18.77 -5.94
N PRO A 180 13.77 19.36 -5.68
CA PRO A 180 14.01 20.80 -5.89
C PRO A 180 13.79 21.26 -7.33
N GLN A 181 14.28 20.49 -8.31
CA GLN A 181 14.16 20.86 -9.73
C GLN A 181 12.72 20.74 -10.25
N ILE A 182 11.93 19.82 -9.71
CA ILE A 182 10.51 19.66 -10.08
C ILE A 182 9.70 20.84 -9.54
N LYS A 183 9.99 21.28 -8.31
CA LYS A 183 9.37 22.50 -7.75
C LYS A 183 9.68 23.74 -8.59
N ALA A 184 10.90 23.87 -9.09
CA ALA A 184 11.32 25.02 -9.86
C ALA A 184 10.76 25.03 -11.29
N ARG A 185 10.85 23.91 -12.03
CA ARG A 185 10.44 23.84 -13.45
C ARG A 185 8.98 23.47 -13.65
N TYR A 186 8.37 22.71 -12.73
CA TYR A 186 7.02 22.13 -12.89
C TYR A 186 6.13 22.33 -11.66
N PRO A 187 5.86 23.58 -11.22
CA PRO A 187 5.06 23.85 -10.02
C PRO A 187 3.62 23.32 -10.10
N LEU A 188 3.02 23.29 -11.29
CA LEU A 188 1.68 22.71 -11.49
C LEU A 188 1.64 21.21 -11.23
N LEU A 189 2.70 20.47 -11.61
CA LEU A 189 2.82 19.05 -11.31
C LEU A 189 2.88 18.81 -9.80
N VAL A 190 3.64 19.64 -9.07
CA VAL A 190 3.72 19.55 -7.60
C VAL A 190 2.36 19.80 -6.95
N THR A 191 1.61 20.80 -7.43
CA THR A 191 0.27 21.09 -6.92
C THR A 191 -0.69 19.92 -7.16
N ALA A 192 -0.68 19.34 -8.37
CA ALA A 192 -1.49 18.16 -8.67
C ALA A 192 -1.09 16.94 -7.81
N CYS A 193 0.20 16.70 -7.60
CA CYS A 193 0.65 15.62 -6.73
C CYS A 193 0.20 15.79 -5.27
N LYS A 194 -0.05 17.02 -4.80
CA LYS A 194 -0.56 17.30 -3.45
C LYS A 194 -2.07 17.07 -3.30
N THR A 195 -2.83 17.10 -4.39
CA THR A 195 -4.29 16.88 -4.37
C THR A 195 -4.67 15.41 -4.50
N ILE A 196 -3.73 14.55 -4.92
CA ILE A 196 -3.97 13.11 -5.09
C ILE A 196 -3.84 12.37 -3.75
N GLY A 197 -4.92 11.72 -3.34
CA GLY A 197 -4.97 10.75 -2.24
C GLY A 197 -4.60 11.30 -0.85
N SER A 198 -4.67 10.44 0.16
CA SER A 198 -4.11 10.72 1.49
C SER A 198 -2.58 10.66 1.46
N LEU A 199 -1.92 11.20 2.48
CA LEU A 199 -0.46 11.18 2.58
C LEU A 199 0.11 9.74 2.52
N GLN A 200 -0.60 8.74 3.07
CA GLN A 200 -0.18 7.34 3.00
C GLN A 200 -0.28 6.78 1.58
N LEU A 201 -1.35 7.09 0.84
CA LEU A 201 -1.45 6.72 -0.58
C LEU A 201 -0.32 7.34 -1.38
N ARG A 202 0.03 8.61 -1.13
CA ARG A 202 1.17 9.27 -1.80
C ARG A 202 2.53 8.66 -1.49
N ASN A 203 2.67 8.00 -0.34
CA ASN A 203 3.90 7.31 0.07
C ASN A 203 4.05 5.89 -0.52
N GLN A 204 2.96 5.32 -1.06
CA GLN A 204 2.91 3.95 -1.60
C GLN A 204 2.56 3.91 -3.10
N ALA A 205 1.85 4.93 -3.60
CA ALA A 205 1.42 5.03 -4.98
C ALA A 205 2.60 5.37 -5.89
N THR A 206 2.76 4.54 -6.90
CA THR A 206 3.76 4.65 -7.96
C THR A 206 3.05 5.03 -9.24
N ARG A 207 3.64 5.90 -10.05
CA ARG A 207 3.01 6.40 -11.26
C ARG A 207 2.94 5.27 -12.29
N ARG A 208 1.74 4.84 -12.67
CA ARG A 208 1.55 3.94 -13.80
C ARG A 208 1.70 4.74 -15.09
N ARG A 209 2.62 4.32 -15.97
CA ARG A 209 2.71 4.85 -17.34
C ARG A 209 1.59 4.17 -18.14
N GLU A 210 0.53 4.92 -18.46
CA GLU A 210 -0.47 4.45 -19.42
C GLU A 210 0.16 4.55 -20.81
N TYR A 211 0.45 3.40 -21.42
CA TYR A 211 0.65 3.33 -22.86
C TYR A 211 -0.72 3.30 -23.51
N ARG A 212 -0.96 4.25 -24.40
CA ARG A 212 -2.09 4.25 -25.32
C ARG A 212 -1.63 3.71 -26.66
#